data_AF-A0A316C9S3-F1
#
_entry.id   AF-A0A316C9S3-F1
#
_cell.length_a   1.000
_cell.length_b   1.000
_cell.length_c   1.000
_cell.angle_alpha   90.00
_cell.angle_beta   90.00
_cell.angle_gamma   90.00
#
_symmetry.space_group_name_H-M   'P 1'
#
loop_
_entity.id
_entity.type
_entity.pdbx_description
1 polymer ?
#
loop_
_entity_poly.entity_id
_entity_poly.type
_entity_poly.pdbx_seq_one_letter_code
_entity_poly.pdbx_strand_id
1 'polypeptide(L)'
;MSIRRFVDNEALEHPEGGARETKAWFQQNAGRIREQVLGMVTIVPQTAYEQMSRMDAEKLFGIPAGTFSNIDAALHWLDERVIAPRSLAFDRDAIRNRLVRA
;
A
#
# COMPACT_ATOMS: atom_id res chain seq x y z
N MET A 1 1.13 -9.14 4.78
CA MET A 1 0.90 -7.70 4.50
C MET A 1 1.87 -7.25 3.42
N SER A 2 1.57 -6.16 2.71
CA SER A 2 2.46 -5.59 1.70
C SER A 2 2.70 -4.10 1.95
N ILE A 3 3.94 -3.64 1.83
CA ILE A 3 4.33 -2.23 1.87
C ILE A 3 5.08 -1.93 0.57
N ARG A 4 4.56 -0.98 -0.20
CA ARG A 4 5.16 -0.52 -1.46
C ARG A 4 5.51 0.95 -1.32
N ARG A 5 6.77 1.31 -1.57
CA ARG A 5 7.22 2.71 -1.62
C ARG A 5 7.67 3.04 -3.03
N PHE A 6 7.22 4.19 -3.52
CA PHE A 6 7.70 4.82 -4.73
C PHE A 6 8.59 5.99 -4.34
N VAL A 7 9.80 6.00 -4.84
CA VAL A 7 10.81 6.99 -4.46
C VAL A 7 10.61 8.31 -5.21
N ASP A 8 10.17 8.23 -6.47
CA ASP A 8 9.94 9.36 -7.36
C ASP A 8 8.69 9.13 -8.24
N ASN A 9 8.38 10.11 -9.09
CA ASN A 9 7.23 10.04 -9.99
C ASN A 9 7.47 9.12 -11.19
N GLU A 10 8.72 8.90 -11.62
CA GLU A 10 9.05 7.98 -12.71
C GLU A 10 8.70 6.54 -12.33
N ALA A 11 8.89 6.18 -11.05
CA ALA A 11 8.48 4.89 -10.52
C ALA A 11 6.94 4.66 -10.54
N LEU A 12 6.14 5.73 -10.68
CA LEU A 12 4.69 5.66 -10.84
C LEU A 12 4.25 5.47 -12.29
N GLU A 13 5.17 5.61 -13.26
CA GLU A 13 4.83 5.43 -14.66
C GLU A 13 4.51 3.97 -14.94
N HIS A 14 3.41 3.75 -15.65
CA HIS A 14 2.97 2.45 -16.09
C HIS A 14 2.76 2.52 -17.61
N PRO A 15 3.15 1.46 -18.36
CA PRO A 15 2.84 1.41 -19.78
C PRO A 15 1.35 1.57 -20.00
N GLU A 16 0.98 2.17 -21.13
CA GLU A 16 -0.41 2.46 -21.45
C GLU A 16 -1.28 1.19 -21.33
N GLY A 17 -2.38 1.27 -20.56
CA GLY A 17 -3.23 0.12 -20.25
C GLY A 17 -2.83 -0.69 -19.01
N GLY A 18 -1.60 -0.58 -18.50
CA GLY A 18 -1.09 -1.38 -17.38
C GLY A 18 -1.88 -1.20 -16.08
N ALA A 19 -2.39 0.00 -15.80
CA ALA A 19 -3.26 0.24 -14.65
C ALA A 19 -4.59 -0.53 -14.75
N ARG A 20 -5.15 -0.64 -15.97
CA ARG A 20 -6.42 -1.34 -16.22
C ARG A 20 -6.22 -2.86 -16.12
N GLU A 21 -5.14 -3.38 -16.68
CA GLU A 21 -4.80 -4.80 -16.58
C GLU A 21 -4.52 -5.21 -15.14
N THR A 22 -3.74 -4.41 -14.42
CA THR A 22 -3.46 -4.62 -12.99
C THR A 22 -4.77 -4.64 -12.20
N LYS A 23 -5.66 -3.66 -12.43
CA LYS A 23 -6.97 -3.61 -11.79
C LYS A 23 -7.81 -4.88 -12.07
N ALA A 24 -7.86 -5.31 -13.33
CA ALA A 24 -8.61 -6.51 -13.73
C ALA A 24 -8.04 -7.77 -13.07
N TRP A 25 -6.72 -7.92 -13.03
CA TRP A 25 -6.06 -9.02 -12.35
C TRP A 25 -6.38 -9.05 -10.85
N PHE A 26 -6.33 -7.90 -10.18
CA PHE A 26 -6.69 -7.78 -8.78
C PHE A 26 -8.15 -8.18 -8.53
N GLN A 27 -9.08 -7.75 -9.38
CA GLN A 27 -10.50 -8.12 -9.26
C GLN A 27 -10.72 -9.63 -9.42
N GLN A 28 -10.04 -10.24 -10.40
CA GLN A 28 -10.11 -11.70 -10.62
C GLN A 28 -9.50 -12.51 -9.48
N ASN A 29 -8.46 -11.96 -8.81
CA ASN A 29 -7.73 -12.64 -7.74
C ASN A 29 -8.16 -12.22 -6.33
N ALA A 30 -9.18 -11.37 -6.19
CA ALA A 30 -9.50 -10.68 -4.94
C ALA A 30 -9.78 -11.64 -3.77
N GLY A 31 -10.41 -12.80 -4.02
CA GLY A 31 -10.61 -13.84 -3.00
C GLY A 31 -9.30 -14.36 -2.42
N ARG A 32 -8.39 -14.81 -3.29
CA ARG A 32 -7.07 -15.33 -2.89
C ARG A 32 -6.22 -14.25 -2.20
N ILE A 33 -6.31 -13.00 -2.66
CA ILE A 33 -5.56 -11.89 -2.07
C ILE A 33 -6.04 -11.61 -0.65
N ARG A 34 -7.34 -11.66 -0.38
CA ARG A 34 -7.89 -11.49 0.97
C ARG A 34 -7.44 -12.56 1.95
N GLU A 35 -7.24 -13.78 1.48
CA GLU A 35 -6.74 -14.89 2.31
C GLU A 35 -5.25 -14.75 2.64
N GLN A 36 -4.47 -14.11 1.76
CA GLN A 36 -3.01 -14.08 1.86
C GLN A 36 -2.46 -12.72 2.34
N VAL A 37 -3.23 -11.64 2.20
CA VAL A 37 -2.79 -10.27 2.46
C VAL A 37 -3.67 -9.63 3.53
N LEU A 38 -3.09 -9.46 4.73
CA LEU A 38 -3.77 -8.83 5.88
C LEU A 38 -4.02 -7.31 5.71
N GLY A 39 -3.28 -6.68 4.82
CA GLY A 39 -3.40 -5.26 4.49
C GLY A 39 -2.28 -4.78 3.57
N MET A 40 -2.51 -3.64 2.93
CA MET A 40 -1.59 -3.05 1.95
C MET A 40 -1.37 -1.57 2.20
N VAL A 41 -0.11 -1.14 2.17
CA VAL A 41 0.27 0.26 2.30
C VAL A 41 1.06 0.67 1.08
N THR A 42 0.65 1.78 0.47
CA THR A 42 1.36 2.39 -0.66
C THR A 42 1.87 3.77 -0.25
N ILE A 43 3.17 3.99 -0.35
CA ILE A 43 3.84 5.24 -0.02
C ILE A 43 4.30 5.88 -1.33
N VAL A 44 3.81 7.08 -1.64
CA VAL A 44 4.07 7.79 -2.89
C VAL A 44 4.75 9.13 -2.62
N PRO A 45 5.43 9.73 -3.62
CA PRO A 45 5.88 11.12 -3.53
C PRO A 45 4.71 12.07 -3.23
N GLN A 46 4.98 13.15 -2.49
CA GLN A 46 3.97 14.15 -2.12
C GLN A 46 3.20 14.69 -3.34
N THR A 47 3.89 14.88 -4.47
CA THR A 47 3.32 15.39 -5.72
C THR A 47 2.24 14.47 -6.32
N ALA A 48 2.32 13.17 -6.08
CA ALA A 48 1.38 12.19 -6.61
C ALA A 48 0.27 11.83 -5.60
N TYR A 49 0.42 12.22 -4.33
CA TYR A 49 -0.46 11.80 -3.26
C TYR A 49 -1.91 12.23 -3.46
N GLU A 50 -2.16 13.47 -3.88
CA GLU A 50 -3.53 13.95 -4.11
C GLU A 50 -4.25 13.16 -5.21
N GLN A 51 -3.53 12.74 -6.25
CA GLN A 51 -4.10 11.95 -7.34
C GLN A 51 -4.34 10.50 -6.89
N MET A 52 -3.35 9.89 -6.24
CA MET A 52 -3.38 8.47 -5.88
C MET A 52 -4.25 8.16 -4.66
N SER A 53 -4.42 9.11 -3.73
CA SER A 53 -5.27 8.93 -2.55
C SER A 53 -6.77 8.96 -2.88
N ARG A 54 -7.16 9.52 -4.03
CA ARG A 54 -8.56 9.49 -4.51
C ARG A 54 -9.02 8.08 -4.91
N MET A 55 -8.08 7.18 -5.19
CA MET A 55 -8.41 5.80 -5.48
C MET A 55 -8.72 5.08 -4.17
N ASP A 56 -9.95 4.58 -4.06
CA ASP A 56 -10.37 3.74 -2.94
C ASP A 56 -9.76 2.34 -3.07
N ALA A 57 -8.53 2.23 -2.58
CA ALA A 57 -7.75 1.01 -2.57
C ALA A 57 -8.45 -0.09 -1.75
N GLU A 58 -9.03 0.25 -0.60
CA GLU A 58 -9.73 -0.71 0.25
C GLU A 58 -10.92 -1.32 -0.49
N LYS A 59 -11.72 -0.52 -1.19
CA LYS A 59 -12.81 -1.03 -2.04
C LYS A 59 -12.31 -1.85 -3.22
N LEU A 60 -11.18 -1.45 -3.83
CA LEU A 60 -10.64 -2.15 -4.98
C LEU A 60 -10.11 -3.55 -4.62
N PHE A 61 -9.42 -3.66 -3.49
CA PHE A 61 -8.76 -4.91 -3.08
C PHE A 61 -9.60 -5.72 -2.08
N GLY A 62 -10.59 -5.08 -1.43
CA GLY A 62 -11.38 -5.61 -0.31
C GLY A 62 -10.55 -6.14 0.84
N ILE A 63 -9.40 -5.52 1.07
CA ILE A 63 -8.52 -5.66 2.24
C ILE A 63 -8.24 -4.26 2.77
N PRO A 64 -7.89 -4.09 4.05
CA PRO A 64 -7.42 -2.80 4.53
C PRO A 64 -6.29 -2.28 3.64
N ALA A 65 -6.51 -1.14 3.00
CA ALA A 65 -5.52 -0.55 2.11
C ALA A 65 -5.50 0.97 2.21
N GLY A 66 -4.29 1.53 2.27
CA GLY A 66 -4.09 2.97 2.36
C GLY A 66 -2.93 3.46 1.48
N THR A 67 -3.10 4.65 0.93
CA THR A 67 -2.04 5.40 0.23
C THR A 67 -1.61 6.55 1.13
N PHE A 68 -0.30 6.82 1.22
CA PHE A 68 0.28 7.86 2.07
C PHE A 68 1.44 8.54 1.36
N SER A 69 1.73 9.80 1.70
CA SER A 69 2.96 10.48 1.27
C SER A 69 4.08 10.45 2.31
N ASN A 70 3.78 9.95 3.51
CA ASN A 70 4.68 9.97 4.66
C ASN A 70 4.81 8.56 5.25
N ILE A 71 6.06 8.11 5.44
CA ILE A 71 6.38 6.78 5.97
C ILE A 71 5.81 6.60 7.38
N ASP A 72 5.98 7.59 8.26
CA ASP A 72 5.54 7.50 9.66
C ASP A 72 4.00 7.43 9.78
N ALA A 73 3.27 8.16 8.93
CA ALA A 73 1.82 8.06 8.83
C ALA A 73 1.37 6.69 8.30
N ALA A 74 2.04 6.17 7.26
CA ALA A 74 1.80 4.85 6.72
C ALA A 74 2.00 3.73 7.77
N LEU A 75 3.10 3.81 8.54
CA LEU A 75 3.39 2.83 9.58
C LEU A 75 2.44 2.94 10.78
N HIS A 76 2.02 4.16 11.16
CA HIS A 76 1.00 4.35 12.17
C HIS A 76 -0.33 3.70 11.77
N TRP A 77 -0.79 3.97 10.56
CA TRP A 77 -2.02 3.37 10.04
C TRP A 77 -1.93 1.84 9.98
N LEU A 78 -0.78 1.30 9.54
CA LEU A 78 -0.57 -0.14 9.45
C LEU A 78 -0.68 -0.80 10.84
N ASP A 79 -0.07 -0.16 11.84
CA ASP A 79 -0.11 -0.62 13.22
C ASP A 79 -1.56 -0.71 13.73
N GLU A 80 -2.31 0.38 13.64
CA GLU A 80 -3.68 0.47 14.15
C GLU A 80 -4.67 -0.45 13.40
N ARG A 81 -4.57 -0.54 12.07
CA ARG A 81 -5.59 -1.19 11.22
C ARG A 81 -5.30 -2.66 10.96
N VAL A 82 -4.01 -3.04 10.97
CA VAL A 82 -3.58 -4.37 10.56
C VAL A 82 -2.92 -5.13 11.69
N ILE A 83 -1.93 -4.53 12.36
CA ILE A 83 -1.07 -5.20 13.34
C ILE A 83 -1.77 -5.38 14.68
N ALA A 84 -2.14 -4.30 15.35
CA ALA A 84 -2.68 -4.30 16.70
C ALA A 84 -3.94 -5.18 16.84
N PRO A 85 -4.92 -5.14 15.91
CA PRO A 85 -6.11 -6.00 15.99
C PRO A 85 -5.80 -7.50 15.88
N ARG A 86 -4.60 -7.86 15.39
CA ARG A 86 -4.17 -9.24 15.13
C ARG A 86 -2.99 -9.66 16.00
N SER A 87 -2.54 -8.79 16.92
CA SER A 87 -1.40 -9.04 17.82
C SER A 87 -0.15 -9.55 17.09
N LEU A 88 0.13 -8.98 15.90
CA LEU A 88 1.28 -9.38 15.10
C LEU A 88 2.56 -8.74 15.64
N ALA A 89 3.68 -9.44 15.55
CA ALA A 89 4.98 -8.84 15.79
C ALA A 89 5.26 -7.75 14.74
N PHE A 90 5.57 -6.55 15.19
CA PHE A 90 5.81 -5.39 14.34
C PHE A 90 6.96 -4.54 14.87
N ASP A 91 8.13 -4.69 14.26
CA ASP A 91 9.29 -3.84 14.53
C ASP A 91 9.22 -2.59 13.64
N ARG A 92 8.52 -1.58 14.15
CA ARG A 92 8.28 -0.32 13.43
C ARG A 92 9.59 0.34 13.00
N ASP A 93 10.59 0.37 13.87
CA ASP A 93 11.86 1.05 13.61
C ASP A 93 12.70 0.33 12.56
N ALA A 94 12.77 -1.01 12.62
CA ALA A 94 13.46 -1.78 11.60
C ALA A 94 12.81 -1.60 10.22
N ILE A 95 11.46 -1.58 10.15
CA ILE A 95 10.73 -1.37 8.91
C ILE A 95 10.95 0.05 8.39
N ARG A 96 10.83 1.06 9.25
CA ARG A 96 11.09 2.46 8.90
C ARG A 96 12.50 2.65 8.33
N ASN A 97 13.51 2.10 8.99
CA ASN A 97 14.90 2.20 8.56
C ASN A 97 15.14 1.55 7.19
N ARG A 98 14.46 0.44 6.88
CA ARG A 98 14.49 -0.17 5.55
C ARG A 98 13.82 0.72 4.51
N LEU A 99 12.65 1.29 4.83
CA LEU A 99 11.90 2.14 3.92
C LEU A 99 12.61 3.45 3.59
N VAL A 100 13.38 4.02 4.52
CA VAL A 100 14.16 5.25 4.29
C VAL A 100 15.39 4.99 3.41
N ARG A 101 15.98 3.80 3.48
CA ARG A 101 17.16 3.42 2.70
C ARG A 101 16.85 2.92 1.29
N ALA A 102 15.57 2.62 1.03
CA ALA A 102 15.08 2.12 -0.26
C ALA A 102 14.95 3.22 -1.31
#